data_AF-A0A146KIG6-F1
#
_entry.id   AF-A0A146KIG6-F1
#
_cell.length_a   1.000
_cell.length_b   1.000
_cell.length_c   1.000
_cell.angle_alpha   90.00
_cell.angle_beta   90.00
_cell.angle_gamma   90.00
#
_symmetry.space_group_name_H-M   'P 1'
#
loop_
_entity.id
_entity.type
_entity.pdbx_description
1 polymer ?
#
loop_
_entity_poly.entity_id
_entity_poly.type
_entity_poly.pdbx_seq_one_letter_code
_entity_poly.pdbx_strand_id
1 'polypeptide(L)'
;EEELAQQNTPQSDLKIKILPTPESFNGVLKHYQKIGVSWLVNMFNQNLNPLLCDQMGLGKTIQVIAFFLYLFENVQAGPFLVVCPNSLLNNWVSELKRFSDVLNVWPYWGNVQQRETIRKGFQHLVYCHNQNQGSEDREIFGDKKCPLHVLITSYSLA
;
A
#
# COMPACT_ATOMS: atom_id res chain seq x y z
N GLU A 1 38.99 27.33 -0.84
CA GLU A 1 38.31 26.44 0.12
C GLU A 1 36.85 26.12 -0.25
N GLU A 2 36.34 26.54 -1.42
CA GLU A 2 34.96 26.20 -1.87
C GLU A 2 34.88 25.03 -2.88
N GLU A 3 35.99 24.37 -3.23
CA GLU A 3 36.01 23.30 -4.25
C GLU A 3 35.91 21.86 -3.72
N LEU A 4 35.81 21.65 -2.40
CA LEU A 4 35.82 20.29 -1.79
C LEU A 4 34.43 19.71 -1.48
N ALA A 5 33.34 20.43 -1.78
CA ALA A 5 31.98 19.98 -1.46
C ALA A 5 31.24 19.23 -2.59
N GLN A 6 31.89 18.99 -3.74
CA GLN A 6 31.28 18.29 -4.89
C GLN A 6 31.70 16.82 -5.05
N GLN A 7 32.42 16.26 -4.09
CA GLN A 7 32.80 14.85 -4.12
C GLN A 7 32.08 14.12 -2.98
N ASN A 8 31.33 13.07 -3.33
CA ASN A 8 30.61 12.13 -2.47
C ASN A 8 29.08 12.31 -2.38
N THR A 9 28.41 12.36 -3.53
CA THR A 9 27.15 11.61 -3.64
C THR A 9 27.49 10.22 -4.19
N PRO A 10 27.21 9.11 -3.50
CA PRO A 10 27.25 7.81 -4.15
C PRO A 10 26.10 7.78 -5.17
N GLN A 11 26.40 8.18 -6.41
CA GLN A 11 25.57 7.86 -7.56
C GLN A 11 25.69 6.36 -7.78
N SER A 12 24.82 5.58 -7.12
CA SER A 12 24.46 4.29 -7.68
C SER A 12 23.63 4.60 -8.93
N ASP A 13 24.24 4.47 -10.10
CA ASP A 13 23.60 4.53 -11.41
C ASP A 13 22.61 3.38 -11.61
N LEU A 14 21.64 3.24 -10.70
CA LEU A 14 20.44 2.50 -10.99
C LEU A 14 19.70 3.33 -12.02
N LYS A 15 19.84 2.96 -13.30
CA LYS A 15 18.94 3.40 -14.38
C LYS A 15 17.54 2.88 -14.08
N ILE A 16 16.86 3.51 -13.12
CA ILE A 16 15.50 3.15 -12.72
C ILE A 16 14.60 3.61 -13.85
N LYS A 17 14.00 2.66 -14.56
CA LYS A 17 12.94 2.95 -15.51
C LYS A 17 11.77 3.54 -14.73
N ILE A 18 11.43 4.80 -15.03
CA ILE A 18 10.29 5.46 -14.40
C ILE A 18 9.01 4.80 -14.92
N LEU A 19 8.23 4.25 -13.99
CA LEU A 19 6.97 3.60 -14.28
C LEU A 19 5.85 4.65 -14.47
N PRO A 20 4.84 4.33 -15.31
CA PRO A 20 3.64 5.13 -15.36
C PRO A 20 2.93 5.12 -13.99
N THR A 21 2.19 6.19 -13.71
CA THR A 21 1.33 6.25 -12.52
C THR A 21 0.17 5.26 -12.71
N PRO A 22 -0.26 4.51 -11.68
CA PRO A 22 -1.39 3.59 -11.77
C PRO A 22 -2.65 4.30 -12.28
N GLU A 23 -3.46 3.60 -13.07
CA GLU A 23 -4.64 4.20 -13.70
C GLU A 23 -5.71 4.57 -12.67
N SER A 24 -5.86 3.77 -11.62
CA SER A 24 -6.82 3.99 -10.54
C SER A 24 -6.32 4.95 -9.46
N PHE A 25 -5.19 5.63 -9.67
CA PHE A 25 -4.67 6.61 -8.72
C PHE A 25 -5.33 7.97 -8.93
N ASN A 26 -6.07 8.43 -7.92
CA ASN A 26 -6.77 9.71 -7.95
C ASN A 26 -5.83 10.87 -7.62
N GLY A 27 -5.06 11.35 -8.60
CA GLY A 27 -4.22 12.53 -8.47
C GLY A 27 -2.99 12.52 -9.37
N VAL A 28 -2.07 13.45 -9.13
CA VAL A 28 -0.82 13.54 -9.90
C VAL A 28 0.38 13.41 -8.96
N LEU A 29 1.20 12.39 -9.18
CA LEU A 29 2.47 12.22 -8.47
C LEU A 29 3.52 13.22 -8.99
N LYS A 30 4.25 13.84 -8.07
CA LYS A 30 5.44 14.65 -8.39
C LYS A 30 6.56 13.76 -8.94
N HIS A 31 7.49 14.36 -9.68
CA HIS A 31 8.56 13.61 -10.36
C HIS A 31 9.37 12.72 -9.39
N TYR A 32 9.81 13.27 -8.26
CA TYR A 32 10.54 12.51 -7.24
C TYR A 32 9.71 11.37 -6.63
N GLN A 33 8.38 11.54 -6.52
CA GLN A 33 7.48 10.49 -6.02
C GLN A 33 7.36 9.36 -7.04
N LYS A 34 7.31 9.67 -8.34
CA LYS A 34 7.33 8.65 -9.40
C LYS A 34 8.62 7.83 -9.37
N ILE A 35 9.76 8.48 -9.11
CA ILE A 35 11.04 7.79 -8.92
C ILE A 35 10.97 6.87 -7.70
N GLY A 36 10.49 7.36 -6.55
CA GLY A 36 10.33 6.58 -5.33
C GLY A 36 9.43 5.35 -5.52
N VAL A 37 8.27 5.51 -6.17
CA VAL A 37 7.37 4.39 -6.49
C VAL A 37 8.03 3.40 -7.44
N SER A 38 8.71 3.88 -8.49
CA SER A 38 9.41 3.00 -9.43
C SER A 38 10.52 2.20 -8.75
N TRP A 39 11.22 2.82 -7.80
CA TRP A 39 12.20 2.16 -6.95
C TRP A 39 11.56 1.09 -6.06
N LEU A 40 10.43 1.37 -5.41
CA LEU A 40 9.70 0.39 -4.59
C LEU A 40 9.26 -0.82 -5.42
N VAL A 41 8.73 -0.60 -6.64
CA VAL A 41 8.35 -1.69 -7.55
C VAL A 41 9.56 -2.52 -7.97
N ASN A 42 10.68 -1.86 -8.30
CA ASN A 42 11.90 -2.58 -8.67
C ASN A 42 12.44 -3.43 -7.51
N MET A 43 12.39 -2.93 -6.27
CA MET A 43 12.76 -3.70 -5.08
C MET A 43 11.82 -4.88 -4.85
N PHE A 44 10.51 -4.67 -5.01
CA PHE A 44 9.51 -5.73 -4.92
C PHE A 44 9.77 -6.85 -5.95
N ASN A 45 10.06 -6.50 -7.21
CA ASN A 45 10.38 -7.47 -8.26
C ASN A 45 11.66 -8.27 -7.98
N GLN A 46 12.56 -7.73 -7.15
CA GLN A 46 13.78 -8.39 -6.70
C GLN A 46 13.59 -9.17 -5.39
N ASN A 47 12.36 -9.24 -4.86
CA ASN A 47 12.04 -9.84 -3.55
C ASN A 47 12.84 -9.22 -2.38
N LEU A 48 13.11 -7.92 -2.46
CA LEU A 48 13.78 -7.16 -1.41
C LEU A 48 12.77 -6.35 -0.60
N ASN A 49 13.10 -6.10 0.67
CA ASN A 49 12.29 -5.31 1.59
C ASN A 49 12.79 -3.86 1.64
N PRO A 50 12.16 -2.91 0.94
CA PRO A 50 12.65 -1.53 0.88
C PRO A 50 12.36 -0.75 2.16
N LEU A 51 13.26 0.18 2.50
CA LEU A 51 13.05 1.19 3.54
C LEU A 51 12.93 2.57 2.88
N LEU A 52 11.73 3.17 2.94
CA LEU A 52 11.49 4.50 2.40
C LEU A 52 11.80 5.58 3.44
N CYS A 53 13.02 6.07 3.43
CA CYS A 53 13.57 6.99 4.44
C CYS A 53 13.55 8.47 4.02
N ASP A 54 12.61 8.89 3.17
CA ASP A 54 12.48 10.29 2.76
C ASP A 54 12.19 11.21 3.95
N GLN A 55 12.57 12.49 3.84
CA GLN A 55 12.25 13.51 4.83
C GLN A 55 10.72 13.63 5.05
N MET A 56 10.31 14.09 6.24
CA MET A 56 8.90 14.30 6.58
C MET A 56 8.26 15.33 5.63
N GLY A 57 7.00 15.10 5.24
CA GLY A 57 6.26 15.99 4.34
C GLY A 57 6.43 15.74 2.83
N LEU A 58 7.37 14.88 2.40
CA LEU A 58 7.52 14.54 0.97
C LEU A 58 6.43 13.61 0.40
N GLY A 59 5.48 13.19 1.23
CA GLY A 59 4.34 12.37 0.81
C GLY A 59 4.66 10.88 0.70
N LYS A 60 5.44 10.33 1.64
CA LYS A 60 5.72 8.88 1.74
C LYS A 60 4.45 8.03 1.70
N THR A 61 3.41 8.43 2.43
CA THR A 61 2.09 7.78 2.41
C THR A 61 1.53 7.67 1.00
N ILE A 62 1.56 8.76 0.24
CA ILE A 62 1.05 8.81 -1.14
C ILE A 62 1.87 7.90 -2.06
N GLN A 63 3.21 7.87 -1.88
CA GLN A 63 4.06 6.94 -2.63
C GLN A 63 3.70 5.48 -2.34
N VAL A 64 3.46 5.12 -1.07
CA VAL A 64 3.06 3.75 -0.69
C VAL A 64 1.67 3.40 -1.24
N ILE A 65 0.71 4.34 -1.24
CA ILE A 65 -0.62 4.11 -1.82
C ILE A 65 -0.52 3.87 -3.34
N ALA A 66 0.25 4.69 -4.04
CA ALA A 66 0.50 4.48 -5.47
C ALA A 66 1.21 3.15 -5.74
N PHE A 67 2.11 2.72 -4.86
CA PHE A 67 2.74 1.41 -4.94
C PHE A 67 1.74 0.26 -4.76
N PHE A 68 0.83 0.34 -3.76
CA PHE A 68 -0.23 -0.66 -3.58
C PHE A 68 -1.15 -0.76 -4.79
N LEU A 69 -1.54 0.38 -5.37
CA LEU A 69 -2.34 0.42 -6.59
C LEU A 69 -1.64 -0.24 -7.77
N TYR A 70 -0.34 0.05 -7.96
CA TYR A 70 0.45 -0.58 -9.00
C TYR A 70 0.44 -2.11 -8.87
N LEU A 71 0.65 -2.61 -7.65
CA LEU A 71 0.63 -4.05 -7.35
C LEU A 71 -0.75 -4.67 -7.56
N PHE A 72 -1.80 -3.96 -7.15
CA PHE A 72 -3.19 -4.40 -7.33
C PHE A 72 -3.58 -4.53 -8.81
N GLU A 73 -3.16 -3.57 -9.65
CA GLU A 73 -3.51 -3.55 -11.07
C GLU A 73 -2.71 -4.55 -11.91
N ASN A 74 -1.40 -4.63 -11.67
CA ASN A 74 -0.47 -5.32 -12.57
C ASN A 74 -0.04 -6.70 -12.06
N VAL A 75 0.00 -6.89 -10.74
CA VAL A 75 0.50 -8.12 -10.10
C VAL A 75 -0.63 -8.92 -9.46
N GLN A 76 -1.78 -8.29 -9.19
CA GLN A 76 -2.87 -8.88 -8.40
C GLN A 76 -2.37 -9.36 -7.02
N ALA A 77 -1.49 -8.58 -6.40
CA ALA A 77 -0.98 -8.87 -5.07
C ALA A 77 -1.89 -8.29 -3.98
N GLY A 78 -2.04 -9.01 -2.88
CA GLY A 78 -2.81 -8.61 -1.71
C GLY A 78 -3.11 -9.80 -0.78
N PRO A 79 -3.62 -9.55 0.44
CA PRO A 79 -3.97 -8.26 1.02
C PRO A 79 -2.74 -7.52 1.60
N PHE A 80 -2.81 -6.20 1.67
CA PHE A 80 -1.78 -5.36 2.27
C PHE A 80 -2.09 -5.05 3.74
N LEU A 81 -1.08 -5.12 4.61
CA LEU A 81 -1.18 -4.73 6.01
C LEU A 81 -0.44 -3.42 6.25
N VAL A 82 -1.14 -2.42 6.78
CA VAL A 82 -0.56 -1.15 7.23
C VAL A 82 -0.62 -1.11 8.76
N VAL A 83 0.55 -1.03 9.39
CA VAL A 83 0.66 -0.84 10.85
C VAL A 83 1.25 0.54 11.13
N CYS A 84 0.56 1.36 11.90
CA CYS A 84 0.99 2.73 12.19
C CYS A 84 0.59 3.18 13.62
N PRO A 85 1.13 4.30 14.14
CA PRO A 85 0.66 4.88 15.39
C PRO A 85 -0.84 5.17 15.37
N ASN A 86 -1.51 5.06 16.51
CA ASN A 86 -2.95 5.31 16.65
C ASN A 86 -3.39 6.67 16.07
N SER A 87 -2.56 7.71 16.22
CA SER A 87 -2.83 9.06 15.71
C SER A 87 -2.86 9.15 14.18
N LEU A 88 -2.27 8.19 13.47
CA LEU A 88 -2.19 8.19 12.01
C LEU A 88 -3.22 7.28 11.33
N LEU A 89 -3.96 6.45 12.08
CA LEU A 89 -4.93 5.49 11.52
C LEU A 89 -5.98 6.18 10.64
N ASN A 90 -6.60 7.23 11.15
CA ASN A 90 -7.62 7.99 10.43
C ASN A 90 -7.04 8.72 9.21
N ASN A 91 -5.80 9.19 9.31
CA ASN A 91 -5.10 9.80 8.18
C ASN A 91 -4.87 8.78 7.07
N TRP A 92 -4.39 7.58 7.39
CA TRP A 92 -4.20 6.52 6.40
C TRP A 92 -5.50 6.12 5.71
N VAL A 93 -6.61 5.95 6.45
CA VAL A 93 -7.91 5.69 5.83
C VAL A 93 -8.35 6.82 4.91
N SER A 94 -8.19 8.06 5.34
CA SER A 94 -8.61 9.23 4.56
C SER A 94 -7.79 9.36 3.28
N GLU A 95 -6.46 9.18 3.35
CA GLU A 95 -5.59 9.27 2.17
C GLU A 95 -5.82 8.09 1.22
N LEU A 96 -6.03 6.87 1.72
CA LEU A 96 -6.36 5.73 0.86
C LEU A 96 -7.67 5.95 0.11
N LYS A 97 -8.72 6.40 0.80
CA LYS A 97 -10.01 6.74 0.16
C LYS A 97 -9.92 7.92 -0.80
N ARG A 98 -9.02 8.87 -0.53
CA ARG A 98 -8.82 10.04 -1.38
C ARG A 98 -8.10 9.69 -2.67
N PHE A 99 -7.06 8.86 -2.58
CA PHE A 99 -6.16 8.53 -3.69
C PHE A 99 -6.55 7.22 -4.43
N SER A 100 -7.56 6.49 -3.93
CA SER A 100 -8.06 5.26 -4.52
C SER A 100 -9.52 5.00 -4.17
N ASP A 101 -10.35 4.75 -5.19
CA ASP A 101 -11.73 4.28 -5.01
C ASP A 101 -11.87 2.75 -5.16
N VAL A 102 -10.82 2.07 -5.62
CA VAL A 102 -10.83 0.63 -5.94
C VAL A 102 -10.33 -0.25 -4.79
N LEU A 103 -9.57 0.31 -3.85
CA LEU A 103 -9.03 -0.44 -2.73
C LEU A 103 -10.06 -0.54 -1.59
N ASN A 104 -10.44 -1.77 -1.24
CA ASN A 104 -11.29 -2.05 -0.09
C ASN A 104 -10.44 -1.97 1.19
N VAL A 105 -10.58 -0.86 1.92
CA VAL A 105 -9.82 -0.56 3.14
C VAL A 105 -10.62 -0.94 4.38
N TRP A 106 -10.02 -1.77 5.22
CA TRP A 106 -10.59 -2.22 6.49
C TRP A 106 -9.84 -1.61 7.68
N PRO A 107 -10.47 -0.72 8.44
CA PRO A 107 -9.94 -0.24 9.69
C PRO A 107 -10.10 -1.29 10.79
N TYR A 108 -9.00 -1.75 11.38
CA TYR A 108 -9.01 -2.70 12.49
C TYR A 108 -8.51 -2.03 13.78
N TRP A 109 -9.42 -1.36 14.47
CA TRP A 109 -9.17 -0.75 15.78
C TRP A 109 -10.48 -0.57 16.56
N GLY A 110 -10.37 -0.05 17.78
CA GLY A 110 -11.50 0.15 18.69
C GLY A 110 -11.48 -0.81 19.86
N ASN A 111 -12.58 -0.85 20.61
CA ASN A 111 -12.71 -1.73 21.77
C ASN A 111 -12.89 -3.21 21.36
N VAL A 112 -12.88 -4.13 22.32
CA VAL A 112 -12.97 -5.58 22.06
C VAL A 112 -14.22 -5.93 21.26
N GLN A 113 -15.37 -5.36 21.61
CA GLN A 113 -16.66 -5.63 20.96
C GLN A 113 -16.69 -5.14 19.49
N GLN A 114 -16.15 -3.95 19.23
CA GLN A 114 -16.01 -3.40 17.89
C GLN A 114 -15.12 -4.30 17.02
N ARG A 115 -13.99 -4.76 17.56
CA ARG A 115 -13.09 -5.66 16.85
C ARG A 115 -13.73 -7.02 16.57
N GLU A 116 -14.49 -7.55 17.51
CA GLU A 116 -15.24 -8.80 17.30
C GLU A 116 -16.28 -8.65 16.18
N THR A 117 -16.96 -7.50 16.14
CA THR A 117 -17.90 -7.16 15.07
C THR A 117 -17.20 -7.08 13.71
N ILE A 118 -16.03 -6.43 13.65
CA ILE A 118 -15.22 -6.34 12.42
C ILE A 118 -14.78 -7.74 11.97
N ARG A 119 -14.31 -8.60 12.89
CA ARG A 119 -13.91 -9.99 12.56
C ARG A 119 -15.08 -10.80 12.03
N LYS A 120 -16.25 -10.74 12.68
CA LYS A 120 -17.47 -11.43 12.24
C LYS A 120 -17.93 -10.94 10.86
N GLY A 121 -17.91 -9.63 10.64
CA GLY A 121 -18.23 -9.04 9.34
C GLY A 121 -17.28 -9.52 8.23
N PHE A 122 -15.98 -9.54 8.51
CA PHE A 122 -14.98 -10.04 7.56
C PHE A 122 -15.16 -11.53 7.26
N GLN A 123 -15.34 -12.37 8.28
CA GLN A 123 -15.62 -13.80 8.11
C GLN A 123 -16.86 -14.05 7.26
N HIS A 124 -17.93 -13.27 7.47
CA HIS A 124 -19.14 -13.37 6.69
C HIS A 124 -18.93 -12.99 5.22
N LEU A 125 -18.19 -11.92 4.94
CA LEU A 125 -17.87 -11.51 3.56
C LEU A 125 -17.05 -12.55 2.81
N VAL A 126 -16.03 -13.12 3.47
CA VAL A 126 -15.23 -14.21 2.90
C VAL A 126 -16.11 -15.43 2.62
N TYR A 127 -17.01 -15.79 3.55
CA TYR A 127 -17.92 -16.91 3.37
C TYR A 127 -18.88 -16.71 2.18
N CYS A 128 -19.55 -15.56 2.08
CA CYS A 128 -20.45 -15.24 0.97
C CYS A 128 -19.72 -15.17 -0.37
N HIS A 129 -18.46 -14.70 -0.37
CA HIS A 129 -17.64 -14.69 -1.57
C HIS A 129 -17.36 -16.11 -2.08
N ASN A 130 -16.98 -17.03 -1.19
CA ASN A 130 -16.70 -18.42 -1.54
C ASN A 130 -17.93 -19.19 -2.03
N GLN A 131 -19.12 -18.86 -1.54
CA GLN A 131 -20.39 -19.44 -2.03
C GLN A 131 -20.69 -19.06 -3.49
N ASN A 132 -20.25 -17.87 -3.92
CA ASN A 132 -20.49 -17.37 -5.27
C ASN A 132 -19.41 -17.79 -6.28
N GLN A 133 -18.26 -18.28 -5.80
CA GLN A 133 -17.20 -18.85 -6.64
C GLN A 133 -17.34 -20.38 -6.63
N GLY A 134 -17.91 -20.96 -7.68
CA GLY A 134 -17.99 -22.41 -7.81
C GLY A 134 -16.62 -23.07 -7.79
N SER A 135 -16.53 -24.24 -7.13
CA SER A 135 -15.56 -25.36 -7.14
C SER A 135 -14.11 -25.20 -7.66
N GLU A 136 -13.55 -24.01 -7.77
CA GLU A 136 -12.14 -23.79 -8.09
C GLU A 136 -11.43 -23.20 -6.88
N ASP A 137 -10.43 -23.90 -6.36
CA ASP A 137 -9.54 -23.49 -5.27
C ASP A 137 -8.65 -22.31 -5.71
N ARG A 138 -9.23 -21.15 -6.01
CA ARG A 138 -8.48 -19.92 -6.27
C ARG A 138 -8.17 -19.24 -4.93
N GLU A 139 -6.95 -18.74 -4.80
CA GLU A 139 -6.58 -17.90 -3.66
C GLU A 139 -7.45 -16.64 -3.68
N ILE A 140 -8.29 -16.48 -2.65
CA ILE A 140 -9.25 -15.37 -2.50
C ILE A 140 -8.52 -14.02 -2.39
N PHE A 141 -7.27 -14.06 -1.95
CA PHE A 141 -6.43 -12.91 -1.66
C PHE A 141 -5.62 -12.50 -2.88
N GLY A 142 -5.67 -11.21 -3.22
CA GLY A 142 -5.00 -10.66 -4.41
C GLY A 142 -5.91 -10.48 -5.63
N ASP A 143 -7.04 -11.21 -5.70
CA ASP A 143 -8.05 -10.97 -6.74
C ASP A 143 -8.72 -9.59 -6.56
N LYS A 144 -9.07 -8.95 -7.67
CA LYS A 144 -9.81 -7.67 -7.70
C LYS A 144 -11.20 -7.79 -7.05
N LYS A 145 -11.74 -9.00 -6.98
CA LYS A 145 -13.03 -9.29 -6.32
C LYS A 145 -12.89 -9.54 -4.83
N CYS A 146 -11.67 -9.52 -4.28
CA CYS A 146 -11.44 -9.76 -2.87
C CYS A 146 -12.17 -8.71 -2.00
N PRO A 147 -12.88 -9.12 -0.93
CA PRO A 147 -13.53 -8.17 -0.04
C PRO A 147 -12.55 -7.32 0.79
N LEU A 148 -11.26 -7.69 0.81
CA LEU A 148 -10.21 -7.03 1.60
C LEU A 148 -8.95 -6.83 0.77
N HIS A 149 -8.63 -5.57 0.49
CA HIS A 149 -7.38 -5.20 -0.19
C HIS A 149 -6.36 -4.64 0.81
N VAL A 150 -6.79 -3.82 1.77
CA VAL A 150 -5.88 -3.18 2.74
C VAL A 150 -6.46 -3.28 4.14
N LEU A 151 -5.70 -3.83 5.10
CA LEU A 151 -6.02 -3.83 6.53
C LEU A 151 -5.14 -2.79 7.23
N ILE A 152 -5.74 -1.93 8.04
CA ILE A 152 -5.00 -0.90 8.81
C ILE A 152 -5.19 -1.16 10.30
N THR A 153 -4.08 -1.27 11.03
CA THR A 153 -4.07 -1.47 12.49
C THR A 153 -2.96 -0.65 13.14
N SER A 154 -2.92 -0.66 14.46
CA SER A 154 -1.87 0.00 15.25
C SER A 154 -0.99 -0.97 16.01
N TYR A 155 0.19 -0.49 16.41
CA TYR A 155 1.15 -1.28 17.19
C TYR A 155 0.58 -1.78 18.51
N SER A 156 -0.36 -1.05 19.14
CA SER A 156 -0.99 -1.49 20.40
C SER A 156 -1.95 -2.67 20.23
N LEU A 157 -2.27 -3.04 18.98
CA LEU A 157 -3.22 -4.08 18.63
C LEU A 157 -2.61 -5.20 17.77
N ALA A 158 -1.38 -5.00 17.29
CA ALA A 158 -0.63 -5.92 16.44
C ALA A 158 0.26 -6.85 17.28
#